data_AF-A0A9E0PRK7-F1
#
_entry.id   AF-A0A9E0PRK7-F1
#
_cell.length_a   1.000
_cell.length_b   1.000
_cell.length_c   1.000
_cell.angle_alpha   90.00
_cell.angle_beta   90.00
_cell.angle_gamma   90.00
#
_symmetry.space_group_name_H-M   'P 1'
#
loop_
_entity.id
_entity.type
_entity.pdbx_description
1 polymer ?
#
loop_
_entity_poly.entity_id
_entity_poly.type
_entity_poly.pdbx_seq_one_letter_code
_entity_poly.pdbx_strand_id
1 'polypeptide(L)'
;MPASRLLCAAAAASALLLTACGGGSDEDPIPSNKAGVLTVSQATVSGLNGVYGDGTINLTDVERKNPIGSVPELCSFKFDGAKKVGSGAEAFGDVRYESGGDALYIIYLTFDGKEYTSNETTDTAVRRDLDQVFLNGKILRATDDSGATVKVNAVIPMRGSRPAGC
;
A
#
# COMPACT_ATOMS: atom_id res chain seq x y z
N MET A 1 -49.92 27.94 -44.58
CA MET A 1 -49.38 28.32 -43.26
C MET A 1 -50.29 27.75 -42.18
N PRO A 2 -49.74 27.17 -41.09
CA PRO A 2 -48.52 26.35 -41.06
C PRO A 2 -48.77 25.11 -41.96
N ALA A 3 -48.58 23.82 -41.65
CA ALA A 3 -47.67 23.11 -40.74
C ALA A 3 -47.24 21.79 -41.43
N SER A 4 -46.08 21.25 -41.05
CA SER A 4 -45.75 19.83 -41.17
C SER A 4 -44.68 19.51 -40.11
N ARG A 5 -44.74 18.34 -39.47
CA ARG A 5 -43.78 17.92 -38.44
C ARG A 5 -43.49 16.42 -38.54
N LEU A 6 -42.29 16.07 -38.09
CA LEU A 6 -41.78 14.73 -37.79
C LEU A 6 -41.45 13.84 -39.01
N LEU A 7 -40.17 13.88 -39.41
CA LEU A 7 -39.40 12.65 -39.54
C LEU A 7 -38.12 12.75 -38.72
N CYS A 8 -37.69 11.61 -38.17
CA CYS A 8 -36.54 11.50 -37.27
C CYS A 8 -35.21 11.48 -38.04
N ALA A 9 -34.18 12.04 -37.42
CA ALA A 9 -32.79 11.69 -37.71
C ALA A 9 -32.02 11.66 -36.38
N ALA A 10 -31.71 10.45 -35.90
CA ALA A 10 -30.77 10.26 -34.81
C ALA A 10 -29.35 10.20 -35.38
N ALA A 11 -28.41 10.91 -34.75
CA ALA A 11 -26.99 10.73 -34.98
C ALA A 11 -26.30 10.72 -33.61
N ALA A 12 -25.65 9.61 -33.28
CA ALA A 12 -25.10 9.37 -31.95
C ALA A 12 -23.84 10.21 -31.70
N ALA A 13 -23.76 10.83 -30.52
CA ALA A 13 -22.53 11.44 -30.04
C ALA A 13 -21.60 10.34 -29.50
N SER A 14 -20.64 9.90 -30.31
CA SER A 14 -19.58 8.97 -29.92
C SER A 14 -18.55 9.64 -29.01
N ALA A 15 -18.95 9.99 -27.80
CA ALA A 15 -18.02 10.37 -26.74
C ALA A 15 -17.25 9.12 -26.29
N LEU A 16 -16.08 8.91 -26.89
CA LEU A 16 -15.08 7.96 -26.38
C LEU A 16 -14.59 8.45 -25.02
N LEU A 17 -15.31 8.06 -23.98
CA LEU A 17 -14.81 8.12 -22.60
C LEU A 17 -13.60 7.20 -22.53
N LEU A 18 -12.41 7.80 -22.64
CA LEU A 18 -11.17 7.23 -22.15
C LEU A 18 -11.28 7.12 -20.62
N THR A 19 -12.00 6.10 -20.15
CA THR A 19 -11.88 5.60 -18.79
C THR A 19 -10.50 4.95 -18.67
N ALA A 20 -9.49 5.79 -18.51
CA ALA A 20 -8.22 5.40 -17.93
C ALA A 20 -8.44 5.08 -16.44
N CYS A 21 -9.21 4.02 -16.20
CA CYS A 21 -9.28 3.35 -14.91
C CYS A 21 -7.96 2.61 -14.75
N GLY A 22 -6.94 3.35 -14.31
CA GLY A 22 -5.67 2.77 -13.88
C GLY A 22 -5.93 1.97 -12.62
N GLY A 23 -6.21 0.67 -12.79
CA GLY A 23 -6.56 -0.23 -11.71
C GLY A 23 -5.51 -0.20 -10.60
N GLY A 24 -5.94 0.12 -9.39
CA GLY A 24 -5.36 -0.46 -8.20
C GLY A 24 -6.29 -1.57 -7.72
N SER A 25 -5.71 -2.56 -7.04
CA SER A 25 -6.42 -3.58 -6.26
C SER A 25 -7.54 -2.97 -5.41
N ASP A 26 -8.78 -2.99 -5.93
CA ASP A 26 -10.04 -2.83 -5.19
C ASP A 26 -10.35 -4.10 -4.36
N GLU A 27 -9.47 -5.09 -4.38
CA GLU A 27 -9.53 -6.30 -3.56
C GLU A 27 -9.19 -5.98 -2.10
N ASP A 28 -10.11 -6.31 -1.19
CA ASP A 28 -9.87 -6.25 0.25
C ASP A 28 -8.76 -7.23 0.67
N PRO A 29 -7.87 -6.86 1.62
CA PRO A 29 -6.86 -7.77 2.15
C PRO A 29 -7.46 -9.07 2.71
N ILE A 30 -7.01 -10.21 2.21
CA ILE A 30 -7.47 -11.54 2.67
C ILE A 30 -6.47 -12.18 3.66
N PRO A 31 -6.91 -13.02 4.61
CA PRO A 31 -6.04 -13.61 5.62
C PRO A 31 -4.78 -14.32 5.07
N SER A 32 -3.66 -14.09 5.74
CA SER A 32 -2.38 -14.77 5.47
C SER A 32 -2.09 -15.85 6.51
N ASN A 33 -1.39 -16.90 6.10
CA ASN A 33 -0.80 -17.89 6.99
C ASN A 33 0.65 -17.54 7.41
N LYS A 34 1.20 -16.44 6.90
CA LYS A 34 2.53 -15.94 7.26
C LYS A 34 2.42 -14.93 8.40
N ALA A 35 3.24 -15.11 9.44
CA ALA A 35 3.36 -14.14 10.52
C ALA A 35 3.97 -12.83 10.01
N GLY A 36 3.49 -11.71 10.55
CA GLY A 36 4.08 -10.39 10.38
C GLY A 36 4.08 -9.64 11.70
N VAL A 37 5.05 -8.75 11.88
CA VAL A 37 5.21 -7.97 13.11
C VAL A 37 5.81 -6.62 12.79
N LEU A 38 5.33 -5.57 13.46
CA LEU A 38 5.90 -4.23 13.44
C LEU A 38 6.17 -3.81 14.88
N THR A 39 7.36 -3.30 15.17
CA THR A 39 7.73 -2.73 16.46
C THR A 39 7.98 -1.24 16.27
N VAL A 40 7.08 -0.43 16.82
CA VAL A 40 7.18 1.03 16.83
C VAL A 40 7.96 1.45 18.07
N SER A 41 8.98 2.26 17.83
CA SER A 41 9.86 2.85 18.84
C SER A 41 10.10 4.32 18.54
N GLN A 42 10.55 5.09 19.53
CA GLN A 42 10.88 6.51 19.39
C GLN A 42 9.77 7.36 18.74
N ALA A 43 8.50 6.95 18.86
CA ALA A 43 7.36 7.71 18.36
C ALA A 43 7.25 9.05 19.08
N THR A 44 7.07 10.13 18.33
CA THR A 44 6.82 11.48 18.88
C THR A 44 5.38 11.66 19.35
N VAL A 45 4.46 10.80 18.91
CA VAL A 45 3.08 10.73 19.37
C VAL A 45 2.98 9.69 20.49
N SER A 46 2.38 10.08 21.62
CA SER A 46 2.15 9.18 22.75
C SER A 46 1.25 8.01 22.36
N GLY A 47 1.39 6.88 23.05
CA GLY A 47 0.56 5.70 22.78
C GLY A 47 0.94 4.88 21.54
N LEU A 48 1.76 5.37 20.60
CA LEU A 48 2.14 4.58 19.41
C LEU A 48 3.27 3.58 19.66
N ASN A 49 4.19 3.81 20.61
CA ASN A 49 5.27 2.85 20.90
C ASN A 49 4.70 1.49 21.34
N GLY A 50 5.25 0.39 20.80
CA GLY A 50 4.84 -0.97 21.12
C GLY A 50 4.99 -1.96 19.96
N VAL A 51 4.52 -3.19 20.17
CA VAL A 51 4.52 -4.27 19.18
C VAL A 51 3.12 -4.41 18.57
N TYR A 52 3.07 -4.51 17.25
CA TYR A 52 1.89 -4.70 16.41
C TYR A 52 2.05 -6.02 15.68
N GLY A 53 1.19 -6.99 15.97
CA GLY A 53 1.30 -8.39 15.56
C GLY A 53 0.43 -9.37 16.38
N ASP A 54 -0.46 -8.86 17.23
CA ASP A 54 -1.41 -9.63 18.05
C ASP A 54 -2.69 -9.99 17.26
N GLY A 55 -2.52 -10.34 15.99
CA GLY A 55 -3.61 -10.50 15.03
C GLY A 55 -3.17 -11.19 13.75
N THR A 56 -4.14 -11.72 13.01
CA THR A 56 -3.91 -12.28 11.67
C THR A 56 -3.61 -11.14 10.71
N ILE A 57 -2.44 -11.16 10.09
CA ILE A 57 -2.12 -10.24 8.99
C ILE A 57 -2.94 -10.64 7.77
N ASN A 58 -3.71 -9.71 7.21
CA ASN A 58 -4.36 -9.90 5.92
C ASN A 58 -3.54 -9.19 4.84
N LEU A 59 -3.58 -9.71 3.61
CA LEU A 59 -2.75 -9.27 2.48
C LEU A 59 -3.57 -9.25 1.20
N THR A 60 -3.44 -8.18 0.40
CA THR A 60 -3.81 -8.23 -1.02
C THR A 60 -2.78 -9.06 -1.79
N ASP A 61 -3.11 -9.43 -3.03
CA ASP A 61 -2.09 -9.88 -3.97
C ASP A 61 -1.09 -8.75 -4.33
N VAL A 62 0.07 -9.17 -4.85
CA VAL A 62 1.14 -8.26 -5.25
C VAL A 62 0.92 -7.85 -6.71
N GLU A 63 0.60 -6.58 -6.92
CA GLU A 63 0.33 -6.03 -8.25
C GLU A 63 1.57 -5.39 -8.84
N ARG A 64 1.75 -5.54 -10.16
CA ARG A 64 2.78 -4.82 -10.91
C ARG A 64 2.18 -3.57 -11.57
N LYS A 65 2.57 -2.40 -11.05
CA LYS A 65 2.10 -1.09 -11.51
C LYS A 65 3.14 -0.47 -12.44
N ASN A 66 2.78 -0.42 -13.72
CA ASN A 66 3.54 0.24 -14.77
C ASN A 66 2.62 1.22 -15.53
N PRO A 67 2.36 2.42 -15.00
CA PRO A 67 1.70 3.48 -15.76
C PRO A 67 2.57 3.81 -16.98
N ILE A 68 1.98 3.85 -18.18
CA ILE A 68 2.70 4.14 -19.42
C ILE A 68 3.50 5.45 -19.27
N GLY A 69 4.83 5.36 -19.31
CA GLY A 69 5.75 6.50 -19.14
C GLY A 69 6.30 6.71 -17.72
N SER A 70 5.99 5.85 -16.76
CA SER A 70 6.58 5.88 -15.41
C SER A 70 7.77 4.92 -15.31
N VAL A 71 8.91 5.44 -14.83
CA VAL A 71 10.10 4.66 -14.47
C VAL A 71 10.46 5.07 -13.03
N PRO A 72 10.70 4.12 -12.11
CA PRO A 72 10.77 2.66 -12.28
C PRO A 72 9.39 1.97 -12.38
N GLU A 73 9.38 0.72 -12.83
CA GLU A 73 8.24 -0.19 -12.68
C GLU A 73 8.13 -0.62 -11.21
N LEU A 74 6.94 -0.54 -10.62
CA LEU A 74 6.72 -0.83 -9.20
C LEU A 74 5.89 -2.09 -9.00
N CYS A 75 6.20 -2.81 -7.92
CA CYS A 75 5.37 -3.84 -7.32
C CYS A 75 4.71 -3.26 -6.06
N SER A 76 3.41 -3.50 -5.86
CA SER A 76 2.67 -2.96 -4.71
C SER A 76 1.72 -3.99 -4.10
N PHE A 77 1.62 -4.01 -2.78
CA PHE A 77 0.58 -4.73 -2.04
C PHE A 77 0.16 -3.95 -0.79
N LYS A 78 -1.01 -4.27 -0.23
CA LYS A 78 -1.49 -3.73 1.04
C LYS A 78 -1.55 -4.83 2.10
N PHE A 79 -1.44 -4.43 3.36
CA PHE A 79 -1.67 -5.31 4.51
C PHE A 79 -2.46 -4.60 5.61
N ASP A 80 -3.20 -5.35 6.41
CA ASP A 80 -3.86 -4.88 7.64
C ASP A 80 -3.84 -5.99 8.73
N GLY A 81 -4.59 -5.81 9.82
CA GLY A 81 -4.74 -6.81 10.88
C GLY A 81 -3.61 -6.85 11.89
N ALA A 82 -2.61 -5.96 11.78
CA ALA A 82 -1.47 -5.90 12.70
C ALA A 82 -1.86 -5.21 14.03
N LYS A 83 -2.61 -5.93 14.87
CA LYS A 83 -3.11 -5.43 16.16
C LYS A 83 -2.00 -5.20 17.17
N LYS A 84 -2.11 -4.10 17.92
CA LYS A 84 -1.16 -3.73 18.96
C LYS A 84 -1.35 -4.58 20.21
N VAL A 85 -0.29 -5.22 20.68
CA VAL A 85 -0.29 -6.00 21.93
C VAL A 85 -0.80 -5.15 23.10
N GLY A 86 -1.84 -5.63 23.79
CA GLY A 86 -2.43 -4.97 24.95
C GLY A 86 -3.22 -3.69 24.65
N SER A 87 -3.67 -3.49 23.41
CA SER A 87 -4.49 -2.34 23.00
C SER A 87 -5.48 -2.73 21.90
N GLY A 88 -6.51 -1.89 21.68
CA GLY A 88 -7.40 -2.00 20.53
C GLY A 88 -6.84 -1.36 19.25
N ALA A 89 -5.70 -0.67 19.32
CA ALA A 89 -5.08 -0.03 18.18
C ALA A 89 -4.56 -1.05 17.14
N GLU A 90 -4.60 -0.68 15.87
CA GLU A 90 -4.19 -1.51 14.75
C GLU A 90 -3.22 -0.74 13.84
N ALA A 91 -2.38 -1.48 13.10
CA ALA A 91 -1.57 -0.97 12.02
C ALA A 91 -1.89 -1.65 10.69
N PHE A 92 -1.84 -0.87 9.62
CA PHE A 92 -2.04 -1.30 8.24
C PHE A 92 -1.16 -0.46 7.31
N GLY A 93 -0.98 -0.86 6.04
CA GLY A 93 -0.14 -0.11 5.12
C GLY A 93 -0.17 -0.52 3.66
N ASP A 94 0.38 0.35 2.82
CA ASP A 94 0.65 0.18 1.39
C ASP A 94 2.18 0.13 1.22
N VAL A 95 2.67 -0.97 0.65
CA VAL A 95 4.09 -1.27 0.47
C VAL A 95 4.40 -1.30 -1.02
N ARG A 96 5.37 -0.47 -1.46
CA ARG A 96 5.78 -0.39 -2.87
C ARG A 96 7.28 -0.54 -3.03
N TYR A 97 7.70 -1.38 -3.97
CA TYR A 97 9.10 -1.66 -4.25
C TYR A 97 9.36 -1.74 -5.75
N GLU A 98 10.61 -1.56 -6.16
CA GLU A 98 10.98 -1.64 -7.57
C GLU A 98 10.95 -3.09 -8.08
N SER A 99 10.41 -3.29 -9.27
CA SER A 99 10.45 -4.57 -10.00
C SER A 99 11.92 -4.98 -10.21
N GLY A 100 12.31 -6.13 -9.68
CA GLY A 100 13.70 -6.60 -9.65
C GLY A 100 14.65 -5.94 -8.63
N GLY A 101 14.20 -4.92 -7.87
CA GLY A 101 15.01 -4.26 -6.83
C GLY A 101 14.83 -4.87 -5.44
N ASP A 102 15.86 -4.77 -4.58
CA ASP A 102 15.88 -5.40 -3.25
C ASP A 102 15.55 -4.44 -2.09
N ALA A 103 15.08 -3.22 -2.39
CA ALA A 103 14.70 -2.19 -1.42
C ALA A 103 13.28 -1.67 -1.70
N LEU A 104 12.67 -1.02 -0.70
CA LEU A 104 11.40 -0.31 -0.91
C LEU A 104 11.62 0.99 -1.68
N TYR A 105 10.66 1.30 -2.54
CA TYR A 105 10.56 2.59 -3.24
C TYR A 105 9.80 3.61 -2.37
N ILE A 106 8.67 3.19 -1.79
CA ILE A 106 7.92 3.96 -0.80
C ILE A 106 7.08 3.02 0.07
N ILE A 107 6.84 3.43 1.31
CA ILE A 107 5.89 2.76 2.21
C ILE A 107 4.99 3.79 2.88
N TYR A 108 3.73 3.42 3.08
CA TYR A 108 2.76 4.15 3.89
C TYR A 108 2.29 3.19 4.99
N LEU A 109 2.49 3.57 6.25
CA LEU A 109 2.02 2.83 7.42
C LEU A 109 1.11 3.73 8.26
N THR A 110 -0.11 3.26 8.54
CA THR A 110 -1.02 3.91 9.48
C THR A 110 -0.94 3.24 10.83
N PHE A 111 -0.83 4.05 11.89
CA PHE A 111 -0.90 3.62 13.28
C PHE A 111 -1.95 4.49 13.99
N ASP A 112 -2.95 3.86 14.59
CA ASP A 112 -4.01 4.56 15.36
C ASP A 112 -4.67 5.73 14.59
N GLY A 113 -4.95 5.51 13.30
CA GLY A 113 -5.56 6.49 12.41
C GLY A 113 -4.64 7.58 11.85
N LYS A 114 -3.35 7.63 12.23
CA LYS A 114 -2.35 8.53 11.64
C LYS A 114 -1.41 7.79 10.69
N GLU A 115 -1.33 8.28 9.45
CA GLU A 115 -0.44 7.76 8.40
C GLU A 115 0.97 8.35 8.48
N TYR A 116 1.97 7.51 8.23
CA TYR A 116 3.39 7.84 8.17
C TYR A 116 4.02 7.24 6.91
N THR A 117 4.93 7.98 6.26
CA THR A 117 5.62 7.55 5.03
C THR A 117 7.13 7.72 5.08
N SER A 118 7.82 7.01 4.18
CA SER A 118 9.21 7.28 3.80
C SER A 118 9.49 6.65 2.43
N ASN A 119 10.14 7.43 1.57
CA ASN A 119 10.66 7.05 0.25
C ASN A 119 12.19 6.82 0.25
N GLU A 120 12.82 6.82 1.44
CA GLU A 120 14.24 6.47 1.57
C GLU A 120 14.40 4.96 1.34
N THR A 121 15.36 4.54 0.53
CA THR A 121 15.60 3.12 0.24
C THR A 121 16.36 2.40 1.36
N THR A 122 17.08 3.14 2.21
CA THR A 122 17.84 2.59 3.34
C THR A 122 16.93 1.96 4.38
N ASP A 123 17.54 1.08 5.20
CA ASP A 123 16.88 0.40 6.33
C ASP A 123 15.69 -0.47 5.90
N THR A 124 15.68 -0.91 4.63
CA THR A 124 14.70 -1.83 4.06
C THR A 124 15.37 -3.00 3.35
N ALA A 125 14.66 -4.12 3.25
CA ALA A 125 15.02 -5.22 2.34
C ALA A 125 13.76 -5.93 1.82
N VAL A 126 13.70 -6.19 0.51
CA VAL A 126 12.64 -6.94 -0.16
C VAL A 126 13.15 -8.36 -0.43
N ARG A 127 12.66 -9.32 0.35
CA ARG A 127 13.10 -10.72 0.31
C ARG A 127 12.04 -11.60 -0.32
N ARG A 128 12.05 -11.57 -1.66
CA ARG A 128 11.20 -12.40 -2.54
C ARG A 128 11.32 -13.89 -2.25
N ASP A 129 12.52 -14.36 -1.88
CA ASP A 129 12.80 -15.75 -1.52
C ASP A 129 12.12 -16.21 -0.21
N LEU A 130 11.73 -15.27 0.66
CA LEU A 130 11.03 -15.52 1.92
C LEU A 130 9.55 -15.07 1.88
N ASP A 131 9.15 -14.39 0.80
CA ASP A 131 7.96 -13.56 0.70
C ASP A 131 7.83 -12.57 1.88
N GLN A 132 8.90 -11.81 2.16
CA GLN A 132 8.93 -10.84 3.26
C GLN A 132 9.55 -9.50 2.85
N VAL A 133 9.06 -8.41 3.45
CA VAL A 133 9.67 -7.10 3.47
C VAL A 133 10.16 -6.82 4.89
N PHE A 134 11.41 -6.38 5.01
CA PHE A 134 12.03 -6.02 6.29
C PHE A 134 12.17 -4.51 6.41
N LEU A 135 11.91 -3.98 7.61
CA LEU A 135 12.31 -2.63 8.03
C LEU A 135 13.27 -2.77 9.22
N ASN A 136 14.42 -2.10 9.19
CA ASN A 136 15.45 -2.19 10.24
C ASN A 136 15.69 -0.84 10.90
N GLY A 137 14.75 -0.39 11.72
CA GLY A 137 14.82 0.90 12.39
C GLY A 137 14.54 2.08 11.44
N LYS A 138 13.75 1.85 10.39
CA LYS A 138 13.35 2.86 9.41
C LYS A 138 12.59 4.00 10.10
N ILE A 139 12.97 5.24 9.79
CA ILE A 139 12.22 6.42 10.23
C ILE A 139 11.12 6.72 9.21
N LEU A 140 9.89 6.87 9.70
CA LEU A 140 8.74 7.34 8.92
C LEU A 140 8.28 8.70 9.47
N ARG A 141 7.79 9.57 8.59
CA ARG A 141 7.27 10.91 8.90
C ARG A 141 5.77 10.95 8.63
N ALA A 142 5.00 11.62 9.49
CA ALA A 142 3.56 11.75 9.30
C ALA A 142 3.23 12.50 8.01
N THR A 143 2.19 12.07 7.28
CA THR A 143 1.77 12.67 5.99
C THR A 143 0.89 13.92 6.15
N ASP A 144 0.57 14.30 7.38
CA ASP A 144 -0.26 15.46 7.75
C ASP A 144 0.55 16.73 8.07
N ASP A 145 1.81 16.79 7.64
CA ASP A 145 2.78 17.86 7.91
C ASP A 145 3.00 18.21 9.41
N SER A 146 2.49 17.39 10.35
CA SER A 146 2.63 17.64 11.80
C SER A 146 4.07 17.52 12.34
N GLY A 147 5.03 17.15 11.49
CA GLY A 147 6.42 16.87 11.86
C GLY A 147 6.62 15.62 12.72
N ALA A 148 5.54 14.89 13.04
CA ALA A 148 5.60 13.68 13.85
C ALA A 148 6.36 12.55 13.14
N THR A 149 7.06 11.73 13.93
CA THR A 149 7.85 10.60 13.41
C THR A 149 7.68 9.34 14.25
N VAL A 150 7.99 8.20 13.62
CA VAL A 150 8.10 6.88 14.25
C VAL A 150 9.34 6.16 13.74
N LYS A 151 9.98 5.33 14.59
CA LYS A 151 11.04 4.40 14.20
C LYS A 151 10.52 2.97 14.21
N VAL A 152 10.50 2.33 13.05
CA VAL A 152 9.87 1.02 12.84
C VAL A 152 10.91 -0.05 12.54
N ASN A 153 10.88 -1.14 13.31
CA ASN A 153 11.42 -2.43 12.90
C ASN A 153 10.25 -3.32 12.46
N ALA A 154 10.34 -4.01 11.33
CA ALA A 154 9.23 -4.84 10.88
C ALA A 154 9.67 -6.05 10.04
N VAL A 155 8.82 -7.07 10.07
CA VAL A 155 8.75 -8.16 9.09
C VAL A 155 7.32 -8.16 8.56
N ILE A 156 7.13 -7.72 7.32
CA ILE A 156 5.83 -7.61 6.66
C ILE A 156 5.77 -8.75 5.62
N PRO A 157 4.85 -9.73 5.75
CA PRO A 157 4.73 -10.80 4.77
C PRO A 157 4.13 -10.28 3.46
N MET A 158 4.47 -10.91 2.34
CA MET A 158 3.79 -10.72 1.04
C MET A 158 3.22 -12.05 0.54
N ARG A 159 2.37 -12.00 -0.49
CA ARG A 159 1.88 -13.19 -1.20
C ARG A 159 3.02 -13.78 -2.04
N GLY A 160 3.15 -15.12 -2.02
CA GLY A 160 4.16 -15.82 -2.83
C GLY A 160 3.77 -16.00 -4.29
N SER A 161 2.47 -15.96 -4.60
CA SER A 161 1.96 -15.82 -5.97
C SER A 161 2.03 -14.35 -6.36
N ARG A 162 2.92 -13.99 -7.30
CA ARG A 162 3.14 -12.60 -7.73
C ARG A 162 3.72 -12.55 -9.15
N PRO A 163 3.60 -11.41 -9.87
CA PRO A 163 4.20 -11.21 -11.18
C PRO A 163 5.72 -11.39 -11.18
N ALA A 164 6.31 -11.83 -12.29
CA ALA A 164 7.77 -11.90 -12.40
C ALA A 164 8.42 -10.51 -12.24
N GLY A 165 9.50 -10.44 -11.45
CA GLY A 165 10.14 -9.17 -11.02
C GLY A 165 9.57 -8.64 -9.70
N CYS A 166 8.33 -9.00 -9.37
CA CYS A 166 7.80 -8.85 -8.03
C CYS A 166 8.26 -10.00 -7.13
#